data_AF-A0A6G5A3R3-F1
#
_entry.id   AF-A0A6G5A3R3-F1
#
_cell.length_a   1.000
_cell.length_b   1.000
_cell.length_c   1.000
_cell.angle_alpha   90.00
_cell.angle_beta   90.00
_cell.angle_gamma   90.00
#
_symmetry.space_group_name_H-M   'P 1'
#
loop_
_entity.id
_entity.type
_entity.pdbx_description
1 polymer ?
#
loop_
_entity_poly.entity_id
_entity_poly.type
_entity_poly.pdbx_seq_one_letter_code
_entity_poly.pdbx_strand_id
1 'polypeptide(L)'
;TCVVCTSPPNCANVDCAVVTCNAVNCKCGTYKDACGCCDVCYKCPGEVCVPLYHHRCTEHHDCVLDNSNARIEFGSRGTCKHVPQEHDNTNCTEIH
;
A
#
# COMPACT_ATOMS: atom_id res chain seq x y z
N THR A 1 14.28 -5.46 9.83
CA THR A 1 13.04 -6.22 10.09
C THR A 1 11.89 -5.52 9.42
N CYS A 2 11.48 -5.98 8.24
CA CYS A 2 10.30 -5.44 7.55
C CYS A 2 9.10 -6.30 7.93
N VAL A 3 8.33 -5.84 8.91
CA VAL A 3 7.08 -6.48 9.34
C VAL A 3 5.92 -5.63 8.85
N VAL A 4 5.32 -6.01 7.72
CA VAL A 4 3.98 -5.52 7.36
C VAL A 4 2.98 -6.50 7.97
N CYS A 5 2.77 -6.40 9.28
CA CYS A 5 1.84 -7.25 10.02
C CYS A 5 0.40 -6.75 9.86
N THR A 6 -0.14 -6.87 8.67
CA THR A 6 -1.59 -6.94 8.49
C THR A 6 -1.87 -8.22 7.73
N SER A 7 -2.52 -9.19 8.38
CA SER A 7 -2.96 -10.39 7.70
C SER A 7 -3.71 -9.98 6.43
N PRO A 8 -3.38 -10.54 5.26
CA PRO A 8 -4.14 -10.25 4.05
C PRO A 8 -5.62 -10.58 4.30
N PRO A 9 -6.54 -9.79 3.74
CA PRO A 9 -7.96 -10.08 3.91
C PRO A 9 -8.28 -11.47 3.36
N ASN A 10 -9.24 -12.15 3.99
CA ASN A 10 -9.71 -13.43 3.47
C ASN A 10 -10.53 -13.18 2.21
N CYS A 11 -9.93 -13.43 1.05
CA CYS A 11 -10.54 -13.24 -0.26
C CYS A 11 -11.23 -14.51 -0.80
N ALA A 12 -11.28 -15.62 -0.05
CA ALA A 12 -11.75 -16.92 -0.56
C ALA A 12 -13.22 -16.92 -1.01
N ASN A 13 -14.05 -16.03 -0.46
CA ASN A 13 -15.46 -15.90 -0.81
C ASN A 13 -15.77 -14.57 -1.52
N VAL A 14 -14.76 -13.87 -2.04
CA VAL A 14 -14.95 -12.63 -2.79
C VAL A 14 -15.11 -12.97 -4.27
N ASP A 15 -16.31 -12.73 -4.80
CA ASP A 15 -16.56 -12.79 -6.24
C ASP A 15 -16.46 -11.38 -6.84
N CYS A 16 -15.37 -11.12 -7.57
CA CYS A 16 -15.15 -9.82 -8.20
C CYS A 16 -16.21 -9.45 -9.25
N ALA A 17 -16.96 -10.42 -9.80
CA ALA A 17 -18.00 -10.14 -10.81
C ALA A 17 -19.21 -9.41 -10.22
N VAL A 18 -19.44 -9.52 -8.90
CA VAL A 18 -20.54 -8.85 -8.19
C VAL A 18 -20.10 -7.63 -7.39
N VAL A 19 -18.79 -7.38 -7.30
CA VAL A 19 -18.25 -6.19 -6.61
C VAL A 19 -18.47 -4.96 -7.47
N THR A 20 -19.10 -3.93 -6.90
CA THR A 20 -19.25 -2.63 -7.57
C THR A 20 -18.02 -1.77 -7.27
N CYS A 21 -17.12 -1.64 -8.24
CA CYS A 21 -15.95 -0.78 -8.13
C CYS A 21 -16.25 0.64 -8.61
N ASN A 22 -15.71 1.64 -7.92
CA ASN A 22 -15.74 3.01 -8.40
C ASN A 22 -14.76 3.17 -9.57
N ALA A 23 -15.17 3.89 -10.61
CA ALA A 23 -14.25 4.27 -11.67
C ALA A 23 -13.20 5.23 -11.10
N VAL A 24 -11.93 4.92 -11.36
CA VAL A 24 -10.79 5.73 -10.90
C VAL A 24 -10.08 6.35 -12.09
N ASN A 25 -9.63 7.60 -11.94
CA ASN A 25 -8.79 8.28 -12.91
C ASN A 25 -7.48 8.66 -12.22
N CYS A 26 -6.48 7.78 -12.31
CA CYS A 26 -5.26 7.88 -11.53
C CYS A 26 -4.11 8.46 -12.35
N LYS A 27 -3.51 9.54 -11.84
CA LYS A 27 -2.39 10.22 -12.51
C LYS A 27 -1.08 9.41 -12.50
N CYS A 28 -0.84 8.65 -11.44
CA CYS A 28 0.42 7.91 -11.20
C CYS A 28 0.25 6.39 -11.29
N GLY A 29 -0.75 5.94 -12.05
CA GLY A 29 -1.10 4.54 -12.24
C GLY A 29 -2.10 3.98 -11.21
N THR A 30 -2.50 2.75 -11.45
CA THR A 30 -3.45 1.99 -10.62
C THR A 30 -2.81 0.71 -10.09
N TYR A 31 -3.34 0.21 -8.98
CA TYR A 31 -3.10 -1.13 -8.47
C TYR A 31 -4.42 -1.78 -8.09
N LYS A 32 -4.45 -3.11 -8.04
CA LYS A 32 -5.61 -3.81 -7.52
C LYS A 32 -5.66 -3.76 -6.01
N ASP A 33 -6.87 -3.64 -5.47
CA ASP A 33 -7.14 -3.79 -4.04
C ASP A 33 -6.64 -5.15 -3.51
N ALA A 34 -6.74 -5.35 -2.20
CA ALA A 34 -6.16 -6.52 -1.54
C ALA A 34 -6.73 -7.87 -2.02
N CYS A 35 -7.94 -7.89 -2.60
CA CYS A 35 -8.54 -9.09 -3.19
C CYS A 35 -8.49 -9.14 -4.72
N GLY A 36 -7.85 -8.18 -5.38
CA GLY A 36 -7.64 -8.21 -6.83
C GLY A 36 -8.81 -7.68 -7.67
N CYS A 37 -9.88 -7.16 -7.06
CA CYS A 37 -11.10 -6.81 -7.77
C CYS A 37 -11.03 -5.39 -8.34
N CYS A 38 -10.93 -4.39 -7.45
CA CYS A 38 -11.05 -2.99 -7.83
C CYS A 38 -9.71 -2.33 -8.10
N ASP A 39 -9.68 -1.44 -9.08
CA ASP A 39 -8.54 -0.55 -9.31
C ASP A 39 -8.54 0.59 -8.29
N VAL A 40 -7.38 0.82 -7.69
CA VAL A 40 -7.11 1.85 -6.68
C VAL A 40 -5.94 2.70 -7.18
N CYS A 41 -6.00 4.01 -6.95
CA CYS A 41 -4.92 4.90 -7.36
C CYS A 41 -3.70 4.79 -6.44
N TYR A 42 -2.51 4.71 -7.05
CA TYR A 42 -1.29 5.05 -6.33
C TYR A 42 -1.28 6.52 -5.91
N LYS A 43 -0.63 6.81 -4.80
CA LYS A 43 -0.20 8.16 -4.41
C LYS A 43 1.02 8.56 -5.24
N CYS A 44 0.96 9.76 -5.79
CA CYS A 44 2.03 10.30 -6.60
C CYS A 44 3.25 10.69 -5.75
N PRO A 45 4.44 10.84 -6.36
CA PRO A 45 5.61 11.37 -5.68
C PRO A 45 5.30 12.72 -5.02
N GLY A 46 5.67 12.87 -3.74
CA GLY A 46 5.41 14.08 -2.96
C GLY A 46 3.99 14.21 -2.39
N GLU A 47 3.06 13.30 -2.71
CA GLU A 47 1.72 13.32 -2.09
C GLU A 47 1.72 12.77 -0.66
N VAL A 48 0.77 13.25 0.12
CA VAL A 48 0.50 12.74 1.47
C VAL A 48 -0.04 11.31 1.39
N CYS A 49 0.61 10.44 2.14
CA CYS A 49 0.23 9.05 2.33
C CYS A 49 -0.06 8.80 3.82
N VAL A 50 -0.91 7.81 4.11
CA VAL A 50 -1.29 7.44 5.47
C VAL A 50 -1.23 5.91 5.53
N PRO A 51 -0.23 5.32 6.21
CA PRO A 51 -0.04 3.87 6.20
C PRO A 51 -1.24 3.10 6.78
N LEU A 52 -1.95 3.69 7.75
CA LEU A 52 -3.16 3.10 8.33
C LEU A 52 -4.26 2.85 7.30
N TYR A 53 -4.35 3.70 6.26
CA TYR A 53 -5.31 3.54 5.17
C TYR A 53 -4.73 2.73 4.00
N HIS A 54 -3.59 2.06 4.20
CA HIS A 54 -2.90 1.27 3.18
C HIS A 54 -2.64 2.06 1.88
N HIS A 55 -2.42 3.39 2.00
CA HIS A 55 -2.03 4.19 0.85
C HIS A 55 -0.71 3.68 0.27
N ARG A 56 -0.73 3.25 -1.00
CA ARG A 56 0.47 2.84 -1.75
C ARG A 56 0.98 3.98 -2.59
N CYS A 57 2.28 4.21 -2.56
CA CYS A 57 2.96 5.15 -3.45
C CYS A 57 3.25 4.47 -4.80
N THR A 58 3.43 5.27 -5.86
CA THR A 58 3.83 4.75 -7.18
C THR A 58 5.21 4.10 -7.12
N GLU A 59 5.61 3.45 -8.22
CA GLU A 59 6.84 2.66 -8.28
C GLU A 59 8.08 3.44 -7.78
N HIS A 60 8.99 2.75 -7.08
CA HIS A 60 10.19 3.31 -6.47
C HIS A 60 9.96 4.39 -5.41
N HIS A 61 8.74 4.49 -4.86
CA HIS A 61 8.43 5.40 -3.77
C HIS A 61 7.78 4.64 -2.62
N ASP A 62 8.12 5.05 -1.39
CA ASP A 62 7.49 4.54 -0.18
C ASP A 62 6.89 5.66 0.65
N CYS A 63 5.91 5.29 1.47
CA CYS A 63 5.29 6.21 2.40
C CYS A 63 6.18 6.47 3.61
N VAL A 64 6.98 7.54 3.55
CA VAL A 64 7.89 7.91 4.64
C VAL A 64 7.15 8.84 5.60
N LEU A 65 6.93 8.38 6.84
CA LEU A 65 6.30 9.18 7.89
C LEU A 65 7.04 10.50 8.13
N ASP A 66 6.30 11.58 8.34
CA ASP A 66 6.90 12.90 8.58
C ASP A 66 7.62 12.97 9.94
N ASN A 67 7.26 12.08 10.87
CA ASN A 67 7.89 11.93 12.18
C ASN A 67 8.18 10.44 12.42
N SER A 68 9.44 10.11 12.73
CA SER A 68 9.89 8.73 12.97
C SER A 68 9.30 8.09 14.23
N ASN A 69 8.81 8.90 15.17
CA ASN A 69 8.10 8.45 16.36
C ASN A 69 6.57 8.44 16.16
N ALA A 70 6.09 8.74 14.95
CA ALA A 70 4.67 8.78 14.67
C ALA A 70 4.08 7.37 14.70
N ARG A 71 2.99 7.24 15.44
CA ARG A 71 2.28 5.98 15.65
C ARG A 71 1.25 5.77 14.54
N ILE A 72 1.46 4.76 13.70
CA ILE A 72 0.62 4.49 12.52
C ILE A 72 -0.84 4.29 12.93
N GLU A 73 -1.09 3.66 14.08
CA GLU A 73 -2.41 3.38 14.63
C GLU A 73 -3.29 4.62 14.86
N PHE A 74 -2.71 5.82 14.90
CA PHE A 74 -3.44 7.09 15.02
C PHE A 74 -3.61 7.84 13.70
N GLY A 75 -3.38 7.18 12.55
CA GLY A 75 -3.51 7.81 11.24
C GLY A 75 -2.38 8.78 10.93
N SER A 76 -1.18 8.46 11.42
CA SER A 76 0.02 9.25 11.15
C SER A 76 0.26 9.43 9.66
N ARG A 77 0.62 10.66 9.28
CA ARG A 77 0.83 11.07 7.90
C ARG A 77 2.30 10.92 7.52
N GLY A 78 2.52 10.62 6.26
CA GLY A 78 3.81 10.65 5.61
C GLY A 78 3.70 11.23 4.21
N THR A 79 4.81 11.18 3.50
CA THR A 79 4.92 11.64 2.13
C THR A 79 5.53 10.54 1.27
N CYS A 80 5.02 10.36 0.05
CA CYS A 80 5.63 9.44 -0.92
C CYS A 80 7.00 9.97 -1.37
N LYS A 81 8.06 9.34 -0.90
CA LYS A 81 9.45 9.71 -1.21
C LYS A 81 10.13 8.58 -1.97
N HIS A 82 11.02 8.96 -2.87
CA HIS A 82 11.83 7.99 -3.59
C HIS A 82 12.67 7.20 -2.60
N VAL A 83 12.60 5.87 -2.69
CA VAL A 83 13.45 4.97 -1.93
C VAL A 83 14.30 4.18 -2.92
N PRO A 84 15.62 4.07 -2.68
CA PRO A 84 16.45 3.15 -3.46
C PRO A 84 15.86 1.74 -3.32
N GLN A 85 15.59 1.07 -4.43
CA GLN A 85 15.18 -0.33 -4.42
C GLN A 85 16.34 -1.19 -3.92
N GLU A 86 16.44 -1.39 -2.62
CA GLU A 86 16.98 -2.65 -2.10
C GLU A 86 15.86 -3.68 -2.23
N HIS A 87 15.71 -4.21 -3.44
CA HIS A 87 14.93 -5.40 -3.73
C HIS A 87 15.65 -6.61 -3.13
N ASP A 88 15.84 -6.65 -1.81
CA ASP A 88 16.22 -7.88 -1.11
C ASP A 88 14.96 -8.72 -0.87
N ASN A 89 14.53 -9.38 -1.93
CA ASN A 89 13.54 -10.46 -1.84
C ASN A 89 14.21 -11.77 -1.37
N THR A 90 15.44 -11.71 -0.83
CA THR A 90 16.26 -12.89 -0.53
C THR A 90 16.04 -13.43 0.89
N ASN A 91 15.27 -12.76 1.76
CA ASN A 91 15.18 -13.22 3.15
C ASN A 91 13.85 -12.96 3.88
N CYS A 92 12.71 -13.15 3.19
CA CYS A 92 11.42 -13.32 3.86
C CYS A 92 11.16 -14.82 4.03
N THR A 93 11.84 -15.46 4.98
CA THR A 93 11.56 -16.86 5.33
C THR A 93 10.16 -16.95 5.94
N GLU A 94 9.24 -17.60 5.23
CA GLU A 94 7.97 -18.05 5.77
C GLU A 94 8.24 -18.96 6.97
N ILE A 95 7.92 -18.49 8.18
CA ILE A 95 7.87 -19.37 9.34
C ILE A 95 6.50 -20.04 9.27
N HIS A 96 6.47 -21.22 8.65
CA HIS A 96 5.39 -22.20 8.72
C HIS A 96 5.12 -22.64 10.16
#